data_AF-A0A2A4F9E8-F1
#
_entry.id   AF-A0A2A4F9E8-F1
#
_cell.length_a   1.000
_cell.length_b   1.000
_cell.length_c   1.000
_cell.angle_alpha   90.00
_cell.angle_beta   90.00
_cell.angle_gamma   90.00
#
_symmetry.space_group_name_H-M   'P 1'
#
loop_
_entity.id
_entity.type
_entity.pdbx_description
1 polymer ?
#
loop_
_entity_poly.entity_id
_entity_poly.type
_entity_poly.pdbx_seq_one_letter_code
_entity_poly.pdbx_strand_id
1 'polypeptide(L)'
;MKQPHETATDRLASLRGCRVSPPIRAPWGGGCRIVEWIDETGQISRRVVAEDVTADQVRATIRQHVQGRKHTLTDDGPAQRQTLPRR
;
A
#
# COMPACT_ATOMS: atom_id res chain seq x y z
N MET A 1 14.51 23.91 -2.92
CA MET A 1 14.01 22.54 -3.18
C MET A 1 14.53 21.63 -2.08
N LYS A 2 13.72 21.30 -1.07
CA LYS A 2 14.11 20.36 -0.01
C LYS A 2 13.74 18.95 -0.45
N GLN A 3 14.69 18.03 -0.30
CA GLN A 3 14.62 16.68 -0.84
C GLN A 3 13.49 15.87 -0.17
N PRO A 4 12.72 15.05 -0.91
CA PRO A 4 11.67 14.17 -0.35
C PRO A 4 12.23 12.92 0.35
N HIS A 5 13.54 12.82 0.51
CA HIS A 5 14.22 11.61 0.98
C HIS A 5 13.99 11.33 2.48
N GLU A 6 13.87 12.37 3.31
CA GLU A 6 13.67 12.22 4.76
C GLU A 6 12.28 11.67 5.10
N THR A 7 11.25 12.08 4.36
CA THR A 7 9.86 11.65 4.59
C THR A 7 9.59 10.21 4.14
N ALA A 8 10.38 9.69 3.19
CA ALA A 8 10.18 8.35 2.65
C ALA A 8 10.65 7.24 3.62
N THR A 9 11.75 7.46 4.34
CA THR A 9 12.24 6.52 5.35
C THR A 9 11.28 6.46 6.54
N ASP A 10 10.77 7.62 6.96
CA ASP A 10 9.78 7.77 8.02
C ASP A 10 8.48 6.97 7.75
N ARG A 11 7.96 7.03 6.52
CA ARG A 11 6.73 6.31 6.13
C ARG A 11 6.75 4.81 6.38
N LEU A 12 7.90 4.15 6.24
CA LEU A 12 7.99 2.70 6.47
C LEU A 12 8.01 2.37 7.97
N ALA A 13 8.60 3.24 8.80
CA ALA A 13 8.63 3.08 10.25
C ALA A 13 7.24 3.32 10.88
N SER A 14 6.42 4.17 10.26
CA SER A 14 5.10 4.57 10.74
C SER A 14 3.95 3.69 10.21
N LEU A 15 4.23 2.57 9.54
CA LEU A 15 3.19 1.65 9.08
C LEU A 15 2.59 0.86 10.24
N ARG A 16 1.26 0.84 10.33
CA ARG A 16 0.52 -0.02 11.26
C ARG A 16 0.44 -1.47 10.78
N GLY A 17 0.69 -1.70 9.49
CA GLY A 17 0.75 -3.03 8.91
C GLY A 17 1.08 -3.00 7.43
N CYS A 18 1.72 -4.06 6.95
CA CYS A 18 2.03 -4.26 5.54
C CYS A 18 1.88 -5.75 5.22
N ARG A 19 1.27 -6.06 4.08
CA ARG A 19 1.07 -7.42 3.60
C ARG A 19 1.35 -7.49 2.10
N VAL A 20 1.88 -8.63 1.68
CA VAL A 20 1.95 -9.03 0.27
C VAL A 20 1.02 -10.23 0.07
N SER A 21 0.17 -10.18 -0.94
CA SER A 21 -0.72 -11.29 -1.27
C SER A 21 0.07 -12.52 -1.77
N PRO A 22 -0.55 -13.72 -1.77
CA PRO A 22 -0.10 -14.81 -2.62
C PRO A 22 -0.06 -14.37 -4.10
N PRO A 23 0.72 -15.06 -4.95
CA PRO A 23 0.71 -14.86 -6.40
C PRO A 23 -0.69 -14.96 -6.99
N ILE A 24 -1.04 -13.99 -7.83
CA ILE A 24 -2.24 -13.98 -8.67
C ILE A 24 -1.77 -14.27 -10.09
N ARG A 25 -2.11 -15.46 -10.60
CA ARG A 25 -1.70 -15.91 -11.93
C ARG A 25 -2.78 -15.57 -12.95
N ALA A 26 -2.40 -14.92 -14.05
CA ALA A 26 -3.32 -14.67 -15.15
C ALA A 26 -3.42 -15.91 -16.07
N PRO A 27 -4.59 -16.17 -16.68
CA PRO A 27 -4.76 -17.30 -17.61
C PRO A 27 -3.90 -17.24 -18.89
N TRP A 28 -3.32 -16.07 -19.18
CA TRP A 28 -2.72 -15.73 -20.49
C TRP A 28 -1.21 -15.50 -20.37
N GLY A 29 -0.61 -15.89 -19.23
CA GLY A 29 0.79 -15.65 -18.90
C GLY A 29 0.99 -14.40 -18.03
N GLY A 30 2.06 -14.44 -17.23
CA GLY A 30 2.36 -13.42 -16.23
C GLY A 30 1.57 -13.60 -14.92
N GLY A 31 2.12 -13.04 -13.85
CA GLY A 31 1.49 -13.01 -12.55
C GLY A 31 1.87 -11.75 -11.78
N CYS A 32 1.07 -11.42 -10.80
CA CYS A 32 1.30 -10.27 -9.94
C CYS A 32 1.05 -10.62 -8.48
N ARG A 33 1.49 -9.72 -7.60
CA ARG A 33 1.06 -9.70 -6.21
C ARG A 33 0.47 -8.34 -5.89
N ILE A 34 -0.33 -8.29 -4.83
CA ILE A 34 -0.85 -7.05 -4.29
C ILE A 34 -0.09 -6.77 -3.01
N VAL A 35 0.59 -5.63 -2.96
CA VAL A 35 1.10 -5.05 -1.71
C VAL A 35 0.01 -4.14 -1.17
N GLU A 36 -0.36 -4.35 0.09
CA GLU A 36 -1.31 -3.51 0.81
C GLU A 36 -0.72 -3.13 2.17
N TRP A 37 -0.89 -1.87 2.57
CA TRP A 37 -0.38 -1.36 3.83
C TRP A 37 -1.33 -0.34 4.43
N ILE A 38 -1.26 -0.21 5.76
CA ILE A 38 -2.01 0.78 6.54
C ILE A 38 -1.01 1.74 7.17
N ASP A 39 -1.16 3.02 6.90
CA ASP A 39 -0.36 4.07 7.51
C ASP A 39 -0.79 4.37 8.96
N GLU A 40 -0.07 5.26 9.64
CA GLU A 40 -0.37 5.68 11.02
C GLU A 40 -1.78 6.26 11.18
N THR A 41 -2.30 6.93 10.14
CA THR A 41 -3.65 7.52 10.11
C THR A 41 -4.75 6.46 9.96
N GLY A 42 -4.37 5.22 9.68
CA GLY A 42 -5.29 4.11 9.46
C GLY A 42 -5.81 4.03 8.02
N GLN A 43 -5.21 4.76 7.07
CA GLN A 43 -5.58 4.64 5.66
C GLN A 43 -4.85 3.47 4.99
N ILE A 44 -5.62 2.70 4.22
CA ILE A 44 -5.14 1.58 3.41
C ILE A 44 -4.72 2.08 2.04
N SER A 45 -3.52 1.69 1.64
CA SER A 45 -3.00 1.89 0.29
C SER A 45 -2.70 0.52 -0.33
N ARG A 46 -2.85 0.42 -1.66
CA ARG A 46 -2.65 -0.83 -2.40
C ARG A 46 -1.88 -0.56 -3.69
N ARG A 47 -0.95 -1.45 -4.03
CA ARG A 47 -0.24 -1.45 -5.31
C ARG A 47 -0.07 -2.85 -5.85
N VAL A 48 -0.19 -2.97 -7.16
CA VAL A 48 0.17 -4.18 -7.90
C VAL A 48 1.67 -4.17 -8.15
N VAL A 49 2.32 -5.30 -7.92
CA VAL A 49 3.74 -5.54 -8.14
C VAL A 49 3.94 -6.86 -8.90
N ALA A 50 5.15 -7.08 -9.42
CA ALA A 50 5.50 -8.34 -10.09
C ALA A 50 5.34 -9.56 -9.16
N GLU A 51 5.13 -10.74 -9.73
CA GLU A 51 5.00 -11.99 -8.97
C GLU A 51 6.24 -12.33 -8.14
N ASP A 52 7.43 -11.98 -8.64
CA ASP A 52 8.75 -12.24 -8.07
C ASP A 52 9.31 -11.04 -7.29
N VAL A 53 8.44 -10.10 -6.88
CA VAL A 53 8.84 -8.89 -6.16
C VAL A 53 9.68 -9.21 -4.90
N THR A 54 10.77 -8.47 -4.72
CA THR A 54 11.63 -8.57 -3.54
C THR A 54 11.16 -7.64 -2.42
N ALA A 55 11.61 -7.90 -1.18
CA ALA A 55 11.27 -7.05 -0.04
C ALA A 55 11.72 -5.58 -0.25
N ASP A 56 12.88 -5.34 -0.86
CA ASP A 56 13.35 -3.98 -1.16
C ASP A 56 12.52 -3.30 -2.24
N GLN A 57 12.05 -4.03 -3.25
CA GLN A 57 11.13 -3.49 -4.26
C GLN A 57 9.76 -3.15 -3.64
N VAL A 58 9.29 -3.94 -2.68
CA VAL A 58 8.08 -3.61 -1.90
C VAL A 58 8.29 -2.31 -1.12
N ARG A 59 9.41 -2.19 -0.40
CA ARG A 59 9.75 -0.96 0.36
C ARG A 59 9.83 0.24 -0.55
N ALA A 60 10.49 0.13 -1.71
CA ALA A 60 10.58 1.18 -2.71
C ALA A 60 9.20 1.57 -3.24
N THR A 61 8.34 0.59 -3.54
CA THR A 61 6.95 0.81 -3.98
C THR A 61 6.16 1.62 -2.98
N ILE A 62 6.28 1.31 -1.68
CA ILE A 62 5.59 2.04 -0.61
C ILE A 62 6.14 3.47 -0.47
N ARG A 63 7.46 3.63 -0.50
CA ARG A 63 8.12 4.95 -0.41
C ARG A 63 7.69 5.89 -1.53
N GLN A 64 7.65 5.38 -2.75
CA GLN A 64 7.29 6.14 -3.95
C GLN A 64 5.79 6.36 -4.09
N HIS A 65 4.97 5.70 -3.27
CA HIS A 65 3.53 5.86 -3.34
C HIS A 65 3.12 7.30 -2.98
N VAL A 66 2.31 7.89 -3.86
CA VAL A 66 1.58 9.13 -3.61
C VAL A 66 0.12 8.76 -3.49
N GLN A 67 -0.50 9.11 -2.35
CA GLN A 67 -1.92 8.87 -2.16
C GLN A 67 -2.73 9.71 -3.16
N GLY A 68 -3.67 9.05 -3.84
CA GLY A 68 -4.63 9.74 -4.69
C GLY A 68 -5.66 10.52 -3.86
N ARG A 69 -6.40 11.40 -4.53
CA ARG A 69 -7.52 12.11 -3.90
C ARG A 69 -8.63 11.12 -3.58
N LYS A 70 -9.03 11.06 -2.31
CA LYS A 70 -10.20 10.30 -1.88
C LYS A 70 -11.43 11.20 -1.95
N HIS A 71 -12.48 10.72 -2.59
CA HIS A 71 -13.76 11.41 -2.66
C HIS A 71 -14.72 10.76 -1.66
N THR A 72 -15.37 11.58 -0.83
CA THR A 72 -16.39 11.17 0.16
C THR A 72 -17.60 12.07 -0.03
N LEU A 73 -18.80 11.52 0.15
CA LEU A 73 -20.06 12.26 0.12
C LEU A 73 -20.43 12.76 1.51
N THR A 74 -21.24 13.81 1.60
CA THR A 74 -21.65 14.41 2.87
C THR A 74 -22.54 13.47 3.70
N ASP A 75 -23.33 12.64 3.02
CA ASP A 75 -24.21 11.63 3.61
C ASP A 75 -23.52 10.27 3.83
N ASP A 76 -22.24 10.13 3.46
CA ASP A 76 -21.46 8.97 3.88
C ASP A 76 -21.41 8.92 5.41
N GLY A 77 -21.75 7.76 5.96
CA GLY A 77 -21.57 7.49 7.39
C GLY A 77 -20.10 7.64 7.81
N PRO A 78 -19.82 7.55 9.13
CA PRO A 78 -18.45 7.63 9.63
C PRO A 78 -17.55 6.59 8.94
N ALA A 79 -16.36 7.04 8.51
CA ALA A 79 -15.42 6.16 7.83
C ALA A 79 -15.10 4.94 8.69
N GLN A 80 -15.35 3.75 8.16
CA GLN A 80 -15.01 2.51 8.86
C GLN A 80 -13.48 2.41 9.00
N ARG A 81 -13.05 1.96 10.18
CA ARG A 81 -11.64 1.67 10.43
C ARG A 81 -11.17 0.61 9.44
N GLN A 82 -10.22 0.99 8.60
CA GLN A 82 -9.64 0.06 7.64
C GLN A 82 -8.70 -0.90 8.39
N THR A 83 -8.79 -2.18 8.07
CA THR A 83 -7.97 -3.23 8.67
C THR A 83 -7.42 -4.13 7.57
N LEU A 84 -6.21 -4.65 7.80
CA LEU A 84 -5.69 -5.73 6.98
C LEU A 84 -6.35 -7.02 7.49
N PRO A 85 -6.99 -7.82 6.62
CA PRO A 85 -7.57 -9.09 7.03
C PRO A 85 -6.47 -9.98 7.63
N ARG A 86 -6.74 -10.52 8.82
CA ARG A 86 -5.87 -11.51 9.48
C ARG A 86 -6.05 -12.85 8.79
N ARG A 87 -4.96 -13.53 8.45
CA ARG A 87 -4.97 -14.93 8.01
C ARG A 87 -4.85 -15.84 9.21
#